data_AF-U5QA46-F1
#
_entry.id   AF-U5QA46-F1
#
_cell.length_a   1.000
_cell.length_b   1.000
_cell.length_c   1.000
_cell.angle_alpha   90.00
_cell.angle_beta   90.00
_cell.angle_gamma   90.00
#
_symmetry.space_group_name_H-M   'P 1'
#
loop_
_entity.id
_entity.type
_entity.pdbx_description
1 polymer ?
#
loop_
_entity_poly.entity_id
_entity_poly.type
_entity_poly.pdbx_seq_one_letter_code
_entity_poly.pdbx_strand_id
1 'polypeptide(L)'
;MSVLLMATACEDEITRDPSPEYNTSSANVYFASSNKASIVIGVEATNFEITIAREKTTAAQTVKLKTESSFGDLFTVPESVTFAAGEAQKVITITCGEMELMTSYHFSIEIDGNETKPYVAQTVYPRMEVNILKEDFKPYANGLYWNVFFAPGDDYISWPLTLEYSAISTTYRLKDTWGYAGYNVTFKWDGGSSVTMGGTASGSYKVIKTGYVHSKYGMVSAYFGTCTYSAANKEFTFPITWRVSAGSFGAYTDYYEIKTLL
;
A
#
# COMPACT_ATOMS: atom_id res chain seq x y z
N MET A 1 0.54 -75.90 -1.01
CA MET A 1 0.68 -75.05 -2.21
C MET A 1 0.73 -73.61 -1.69
N SER A 2 1.92 -73.05 -1.52
CA SER A 2 2.12 -71.71 -0.98
C SER A 2 2.40 -70.78 -2.16
N VAL A 3 1.53 -69.80 -2.39
CA VAL A 3 1.70 -68.81 -3.45
C VAL A 3 2.58 -67.69 -2.88
N LEU A 4 3.79 -67.57 -3.42
CA LEU A 4 4.72 -66.50 -3.11
C LEU A 4 4.34 -65.27 -3.96
N LEU A 5 3.85 -64.21 -3.32
CA LEU A 5 3.57 -62.92 -3.96
C LEU A 5 4.88 -62.13 -4.05
N MET A 6 5.42 -61.93 -5.25
CA MET A 6 6.53 -61.00 -5.48
C MET A 6 5.97 -59.64 -5.88
N ALA A 7 6.17 -58.63 -5.03
CA ALA A 7 5.89 -57.24 -5.36
C ALA A 7 7.12 -56.65 -6.07
N THR A 8 6.98 -56.36 -7.36
CA THR A 8 7.96 -55.55 -8.11
C THR A 8 7.72 -54.10 -7.77
N ALA A 9 8.58 -53.49 -6.95
CA ALA A 9 8.60 -52.05 -6.78
C ALA A 9 9.10 -51.43 -8.10
N CYS A 10 8.31 -50.55 -8.72
CA CYS A 10 8.82 -49.63 -9.72
C CYS A 10 9.83 -48.72 -9.02
N GLU A 11 11.12 -48.96 -9.23
CA GLU A 11 12.13 -47.92 -9.05
C GLU A 11 11.92 -46.90 -10.18
N ASP A 12 10.92 -46.04 -10.03
CA ASP A 12 10.86 -44.82 -10.83
C ASP A 12 12.06 -43.97 -10.37
N GLU A 13 13.15 -44.05 -11.13
CA GLU A 13 14.31 -43.19 -10.97
C GLU A 13 13.84 -41.75 -11.21
N ILE A 14 13.61 -41.01 -10.13
CA ILE A 14 13.24 -39.59 -10.20
C ILE A 14 14.46 -38.83 -10.70
N THR A 15 14.58 -38.70 -12.01
CA THR A 15 15.58 -37.83 -12.64
C THR A 15 15.19 -36.39 -12.38
N ARG A 16 15.86 -35.75 -11.42
CA ARG A 16 15.71 -34.32 -11.18
C ARG A 16 16.41 -33.56 -12.30
N ASP A 17 15.65 -32.79 -13.08
CA ASP A 17 16.24 -31.85 -14.03
C ASP A 17 17.22 -30.90 -13.30
N PRO A 18 18.41 -30.66 -13.86
CA PRO A 18 19.35 -29.72 -13.28
C PRO A 18 18.72 -28.33 -13.21
N SER A 19 18.99 -27.61 -12.12
CA SER A 19 18.52 -26.23 -11.99
C SER A 19 19.08 -25.40 -13.15
N PRO A 20 18.32 -24.44 -13.71
CA PRO A 20 18.82 -23.58 -14.77
C PRO A 20 20.13 -22.90 -14.39
N GLU A 21 21.11 -22.93 -15.29
CA GLU A 21 22.35 -22.18 -15.10
C GLU A 21 22.06 -20.67 -15.06
N TYR A 22 22.72 -19.95 -14.16
CA TYR A 22 22.57 -18.50 -14.07
C TYR A 22 23.72 -17.79 -14.76
N ASN A 23 23.44 -16.62 -15.32
CA ASN A 23 24.44 -15.77 -15.95
C ASN A 23 25.38 -15.16 -14.89
N THR A 24 26.58 -15.73 -14.74
CA THR A 24 27.62 -15.22 -13.82
C THR A 24 28.14 -13.83 -14.21
N SER A 25 28.02 -13.47 -15.50
CA SER A 25 28.39 -12.15 -16.02
C SER A 25 27.29 -11.10 -15.88
N SER A 26 26.09 -11.48 -15.45
CA SER A 26 24.92 -10.59 -15.26
C SER A 26 25.27 -9.29 -14.53
N ALA A 27 24.63 -8.20 -14.96
CA ALA A 27 24.74 -6.89 -14.31
C ALA A 27 23.92 -6.78 -13.02
N ASN A 28 23.15 -7.81 -12.67
CA ASN A 28 22.14 -7.83 -11.61
C ASN A 28 21.22 -6.60 -11.69
N VAL A 29 20.20 -6.69 -12.52
CA VAL A 29 19.21 -5.63 -12.72
C VAL A 29 18.01 -5.92 -11.80
N TYR A 30 17.50 -4.89 -11.13
CA TYR A 30 16.47 -4.99 -10.10
C TYR A 30 15.61 -3.73 -10.02
N PHE A 31 14.43 -3.84 -9.41
CA PHE A 31 13.61 -2.68 -9.07
C PHE A 31 14.17 -1.97 -7.83
N ALA A 32 14.33 -0.66 -7.88
CA ALA A 32 14.86 0.11 -6.77
C ALA A 32 13.97 0.00 -5.52
N SER A 33 14.59 -0.12 -4.34
CA SER A 33 13.86 -0.20 -3.06
C SER A 33 13.11 1.08 -2.68
N SER A 34 13.39 2.19 -3.37
CA SER A 34 12.66 3.45 -3.24
C SER A 34 11.30 3.44 -3.93
N ASN A 35 11.04 2.47 -4.82
CA ASN A 35 9.75 2.36 -5.50
C ASN A 35 8.64 2.03 -4.50
N LYS A 36 7.45 2.58 -4.72
CA LYS A 36 6.25 2.24 -3.97
C LYS A 36 5.52 1.10 -4.67
N ALA A 37 5.25 0.02 -3.94
CA ALA A 37 4.39 -1.06 -4.44
C ALA A 37 2.89 -0.68 -4.44
N SER A 38 2.51 0.33 -3.66
CA SER A 38 1.16 0.89 -3.62
C SER A 38 1.19 2.32 -4.14
N ILE A 39 0.63 2.51 -5.33
CA ILE A 39 0.64 3.77 -6.06
C ILE A 39 -0.78 4.35 -6.05
N VAL A 40 -0.88 5.63 -5.73
CA VAL A 40 -2.14 6.36 -5.74
C VAL A 40 -1.96 7.56 -6.65
N ILE A 41 -2.81 7.67 -7.66
CA ILE A 41 -2.77 8.74 -8.65
C ILE A 41 -4.09 9.53 -8.63
N GLY A 42 -4.00 10.84 -8.93
CA GLY A 42 -5.17 11.71 -8.99
C GLY A 42 -5.95 11.56 -10.31
N VAL A 43 -7.13 12.17 -10.37
CA VAL A 43 -8.04 12.12 -11.54
C VAL A 43 -7.40 12.53 -12.88
N GLU A 44 -6.49 13.51 -12.86
CA GLU A 44 -5.81 14.02 -14.06
C GLU A 44 -4.55 13.23 -14.44
N ALA A 45 -4.05 12.37 -13.55
CA ALA A 45 -2.84 11.62 -13.81
C ALA A 45 -3.12 10.46 -14.77
N THR A 46 -2.25 10.32 -15.77
CA THR A 46 -2.31 9.29 -16.82
C THR A 46 -1.08 8.38 -16.81
N ASN A 47 -0.17 8.59 -15.88
CA ASN A 47 1.06 7.81 -15.79
C ASN A 47 1.66 7.89 -14.37
N PHE A 48 2.61 7.01 -14.13
CA PHE A 48 3.49 7.04 -12.97
C PHE A 48 4.85 6.43 -13.34
N GLU A 49 5.82 6.58 -12.45
CA GLU A 49 7.21 6.22 -12.71
C GLU A 49 7.66 5.07 -11.80
N ILE A 50 8.51 4.19 -12.36
CA ILE A 50 9.21 3.13 -11.64
C ILE A 50 10.70 3.24 -11.95
N THR A 51 11.53 3.15 -10.91
CA THR A 51 13.00 3.15 -11.04
C THR A 51 13.55 1.73 -11.12
N ILE A 52 14.34 1.45 -12.16
CA ILE A 52 15.08 0.20 -12.34
C ILE A 52 16.57 0.52 -12.15
N ALA A 53 17.28 -0.34 -11.44
CA ALA A 53 18.70 -0.19 -11.11
C ALA A 53 19.50 -1.43 -11.52
N ARG A 54 20.82 -1.27 -11.62
CA ARG A 54 21.76 -2.37 -11.88
C ARG A 54 23.06 -2.20 -11.11
N GLU A 55 23.72 -3.31 -10.78
CA GLU A 55 25.00 -3.27 -10.06
C GLU A 55 26.18 -2.94 -10.97
N LYS A 56 26.25 -3.56 -12.16
CA LYS A 56 27.35 -3.35 -13.10
C LYS A 56 26.98 -2.29 -14.13
N THR A 57 27.81 -1.25 -14.24
CA THR A 57 27.52 -0.10 -15.10
C THR A 57 28.51 0.09 -16.24
N THR A 58 29.57 -0.71 -16.33
CA THR A 58 30.70 -0.48 -17.23
C THR A 58 30.33 -0.44 -18.71
N ALA A 59 29.31 -1.19 -19.13
CA ALA A 59 28.85 -1.23 -20.52
C ALA A 59 27.39 -0.78 -20.64
N ALA A 60 27.03 -0.28 -21.83
CA ALA A 60 25.64 -0.08 -22.19
C ALA A 60 24.92 -1.44 -22.24
N GLN A 61 23.65 -1.46 -21.85
CA GLN A 61 22.88 -2.68 -21.72
C GLN A 61 21.40 -2.38 -21.98
N THR A 62 20.73 -3.26 -22.71
CA THR A 62 19.27 -3.23 -22.86
C THR A 62 18.70 -4.46 -22.19
N VAL A 63 17.73 -4.25 -21.31
CA VAL A 63 17.14 -5.28 -20.46
C VAL A 63 15.67 -5.40 -20.83
N LYS A 64 15.21 -6.61 -21.11
CA LYS A 64 13.80 -6.87 -21.40
C LYS A 64 12.98 -6.89 -20.12
N LEU A 65 11.75 -6.39 -20.23
CA LEU A 65 10.75 -6.38 -19.19
C LEU A 65 9.56 -7.20 -19.65
N LYS A 66 9.03 -8.02 -18.75
CA LYS A 66 7.81 -8.79 -18.94
C LYS A 66 6.75 -8.23 -18.00
N THR A 67 5.54 -8.06 -18.51
CA THR A 67 4.40 -7.60 -17.72
C THR A 67 3.36 -8.70 -17.66
N GLU A 68 2.85 -8.97 -16.46
CA GLU A 68 1.72 -9.87 -16.24
C GLU A 68 0.56 -9.05 -15.68
N SER A 69 -0.50 -8.92 -16.48
CA SER A 69 -1.70 -8.16 -16.15
C SER A 69 -2.92 -8.90 -16.69
N SER A 70 -4.00 -8.93 -15.91
CA SER A 70 -5.32 -9.39 -16.35
C SER A 70 -6.19 -8.26 -16.94
N PHE A 71 -5.65 -7.04 -17.02
CA PHE A 71 -6.39 -5.82 -17.39
C PHE A 71 -6.17 -5.36 -18.84
N GLY A 72 -5.68 -6.24 -19.71
CA GLY A 72 -5.40 -5.91 -21.11
C GLY A 72 -4.50 -4.68 -21.26
N ASP A 73 -4.89 -3.76 -22.14
CA ASP A 73 -4.15 -2.54 -22.46
C ASP A 73 -4.36 -1.39 -21.45
N LEU A 74 -4.95 -1.66 -20.28
CA LEU A 74 -5.14 -0.64 -19.24
C LEU A 74 -3.81 -0.08 -18.72
N PHE A 75 -2.74 -0.88 -18.75
CA PHE A 75 -1.40 -0.45 -18.34
C PHE A 75 -0.39 -0.75 -19.44
N THR A 76 0.21 0.32 -19.97
CA THR A 76 1.28 0.21 -20.96
C THR A 76 2.61 0.34 -20.25
N VAL A 77 3.32 -0.78 -20.15
CA VAL A 77 4.68 -0.87 -19.59
C VAL A 77 5.67 -1.01 -20.75
N PRO A 78 6.79 -0.27 -20.77
CA PRO A 78 7.84 -0.49 -21.76
C PRO A 78 8.34 -1.94 -21.77
N GLU A 79 8.50 -2.55 -22.95
CA GLU A 79 9.00 -3.93 -23.08
C GLU A 79 10.50 -4.06 -22.77
N SER A 80 11.21 -2.93 -22.68
CA SER A 80 12.63 -2.92 -22.33
C SER A 80 13.06 -1.59 -21.72
N VAL A 81 14.22 -1.62 -21.09
CA VAL A 81 14.92 -0.46 -20.55
C VAL A 81 16.37 -0.47 -21.03
N THR A 82 16.86 0.66 -21.53
CA THR A 82 18.23 0.81 -22.02
C THR A 82 19.03 1.71 -21.09
N PHE A 83 20.11 1.15 -20.55
CA PHE A 83 21.12 1.84 -19.76
C PHE A 83 22.32 2.22 -20.63
N ALA A 84 22.77 3.46 -20.54
CA ALA A 84 24.05 3.87 -21.09
C ALA A 84 25.22 3.33 -20.24
N ALA A 85 26.43 3.27 -20.82
CA ALA A 85 27.62 2.99 -20.02
C ALA A 85 27.79 4.04 -18.91
N GLY A 86 28.10 3.60 -17.69
CA GLY A 86 28.16 4.40 -16.47
C GLY A 86 26.81 4.62 -15.76
N GLU A 87 25.67 4.35 -16.41
CA GLU A 87 24.34 4.59 -15.84
C GLU A 87 23.92 3.46 -14.89
N ALA A 88 23.69 3.79 -13.61
CA ALA A 88 23.32 2.82 -12.57
C ALA A 88 21.81 2.63 -12.41
N GLN A 89 21.01 3.63 -12.81
CA GLN A 89 19.57 3.64 -12.64
C GLN A 89 18.88 4.27 -13.85
N LYS A 90 17.66 3.83 -14.13
CA LYS A 90 16.78 4.37 -15.16
C LYS A 90 15.36 4.44 -14.64
N VAL A 91 14.64 5.49 -15.00
CA VAL A 91 13.21 5.60 -14.75
C VAL A 91 12.46 5.14 -15.99
N ILE A 92 11.49 4.26 -15.80
CA ILE A 92 10.48 3.93 -16.81
C ILE A 92 9.16 4.61 -16.45
N THR A 93 8.46 5.09 -17.47
CA THR A 93 7.12 5.64 -17.33
C THR A 93 6.11 4.56 -17.70
N ILE A 94 5.15 4.32 -16.83
CA ILE A 94 4.01 3.42 -17.08
C ILE A 94 2.80 4.29 -17.37
N THR A 95 2.21 4.10 -18.54
CA THR A 95 0.99 4.81 -18.93
C THR A 95 -0.23 4.04 -18.46
N CYS A 96 -1.21 4.76 -17.93
CA CYS A 96 -2.50 4.25 -17.50
C CYS A 96 -3.55 4.68 -18.52
N GLY A 97 -4.36 3.72 -18.99
CA GLY A 97 -5.57 4.01 -19.73
C GLY A 97 -6.69 4.56 -18.83
N GLU A 98 -7.94 4.39 -19.27
CA GLU A 98 -9.12 4.80 -18.52
C GLU A 98 -9.38 3.86 -17.35
N MET A 99 -8.82 4.20 -16.18
CA MET A 99 -9.05 3.50 -14.93
C MET A 99 -10.37 3.93 -14.29
N GLU A 100 -11.12 2.99 -13.73
CA GLU A 100 -12.25 3.31 -12.87
C GLU A 100 -11.75 3.97 -11.58
N LEU A 101 -12.44 5.05 -11.19
CA LEU A 101 -12.13 5.76 -9.96
C LEU A 101 -12.51 4.91 -8.74
N MET A 102 -11.65 4.95 -7.72
CA MET A 102 -11.80 4.22 -6.47
C MET A 102 -11.72 2.69 -6.62
N THR A 103 -11.28 2.18 -7.77
CA THR A 103 -11.00 0.76 -8.02
C THR A 103 -9.50 0.51 -7.99
N SER A 104 -9.07 -0.50 -7.23
CA SER A 104 -7.67 -0.94 -7.19
C SER A 104 -7.38 -1.96 -8.28
N TYR A 105 -6.27 -1.77 -8.97
CA TYR A 105 -5.77 -2.67 -10.00
C TYR A 105 -4.41 -3.23 -9.61
N HIS A 106 -4.13 -4.45 -10.05
CA HIS A 106 -2.92 -5.17 -9.69
C HIS A 106 -2.25 -5.85 -10.88
N PHE A 107 -0.95 -5.62 -11.06
CA PHE A 107 -0.16 -6.30 -12.08
C PHE A 107 1.28 -6.44 -11.62
N SER A 108 2.05 -7.28 -12.31
CA SER A 108 3.47 -7.47 -12.01
C SER A 108 4.35 -7.12 -13.20
N ILE A 109 5.55 -6.62 -12.90
CA ILE A 109 6.60 -6.41 -13.88
C ILE A 109 7.80 -7.24 -13.44
N GLU A 110 8.38 -7.97 -14.38
CA GLU A 110 9.52 -8.85 -14.18
C GLU A 110 10.65 -8.49 -15.14
N ILE A 111 11.88 -8.52 -14.61
CA ILE A 111 13.11 -8.37 -15.36
C ILE A 111 13.52 -9.74 -15.90
N ASP A 112 14.00 -9.80 -17.14
CA ASP A 112 14.55 -11.03 -17.73
C ASP A 112 15.54 -11.71 -16.77
N GLY A 113 15.26 -12.97 -16.42
CA GLY A 113 16.04 -13.73 -15.44
C GLY A 113 17.54 -13.83 -15.79
N ASN A 114 17.91 -13.75 -17.08
CA ASN A 114 19.30 -13.74 -17.53
C ASN A 114 20.08 -12.49 -17.08
N GLU A 115 19.38 -11.42 -16.75
CA GLU A 115 19.95 -10.14 -16.30
C GLU A 115 19.94 -10.00 -14.77
N THR A 116 19.62 -11.08 -14.05
CA THR A 116 19.48 -11.11 -12.58
C THR A 116 20.52 -12.05 -11.94
N LYS A 117 20.55 -12.11 -10.61
CA LYS A 117 21.33 -13.08 -9.83
C LYS A 117 20.41 -13.92 -8.93
N PRO A 118 19.73 -14.95 -9.46
CA PRO A 118 18.68 -15.67 -8.73
C PRO A 118 19.18 -16.48 -7.52
N TYR A 119 20.45 -16.89 -7.52
CA TYR A 119 21.04 -17.74 -6.47
C TYR A 119 21.95 -16.99 -5.50
N VAL A 120 21.91 -15.67 -5.50
CA VAL A 120 22.65 -14.83 -4.55
C VAL A 120 21.65 -14.19 -3.60
N ALA A 121 21.84 -14.36 -2.30
CA ALA A 121 21.01 -13.71 -1.28
C ALA A 121 21.13 -12.19 -1.41
N GLN A 122 20.00 -11.51 -1.55
CA GLN A 122 19.95 -10.06 -1.76
C GLN A 122 18.64 -9.47 -1.24
N THR A 123 18.63 -8.16 -1.01
CA THR A 123 17.46 -7.39 -0.54
C THR A 123 16.73 -6.64 -1.64
N VAL A 124 17.17 -6.82 -2.89
CA VAL A 124 16.59 -6.23 -4.09
C VAL A 124 16.01 -7.33 -4.96
N TYR A 125 14.95 -7.02 -5.71
CA TYR A 125 14.15 -8.03 -6.37
C TYR A 125 13.95 -7.72 -7.86
N PRO A 126 14.02 -8.74 -8.74
CA PRO A 126 13.83 -8.57 -10.17
C PRO A 126 12.36 -8.58 -10.60
N ARG A 127 11.43 -8.79 -9.65
CA ARG A 127 9.99 -8.72 -9.85
C ARG A 127 9.40 -7.69 -8.91
N MET A 128 8.51 -6.86 -9.42
CA MET A 128 7.76 -5.88 -8.65
C MET A 128 6.26 -6.11 -8.84
N GLU A 129 5.57 -6.23 -7.71
CA GLU A 129 4.12 -6.24 -7.64
C GLU A 129 3.60 -4.80 -7.50
N VAL A 130 2.76 -4.38 -8.42
CA VAL A 130 2.18 -3.04 -8.44
C VAL A 130 0.71 -3.13 -8.07
N ASN A 131 0.30 -2.35 -7.08
CA ASN A 131 -1.09 -2.07 -6.77
C ASN A 131 -1.32 -0.58 -7.02
N ILE A 132 -2.24 -0.24 -7.93
CA ILE A 132 -2.52 1.14 -8.30
C ILE A 132 -4.00 1.47 -8.10
N LEU A 133 -4.25 2.66 -7.56
CA LEU A 133 -5.57 3.24 -7.33
C LEU A 133 -5.62 4.63 -7.94
N LYS A 134 -6.69 4.92 -8.68
CA LYS A 134 -7.01 6.29 -9.11
C LYS A 134 -8.10 6.85 -8.20
N GLU A 135 -7.85 7.97 -7.54
CA GLU A 135 -8.78 8.57 -6.56
C GLU A 135 -9.08 10.04 -6.85
N ASP A 136 -10.24 10.51 -6.37
CA ASP A 136 -10.74 11.87 -6.55
C ASP A 136 -10.74 12.72 -5.27
N PHE A 137 -10.07 12.25 -4.21
CA PHE A 137 -9.93 13.01 -2.99
C PHE A 137 -9.25 14.35 -3.26
N LYS A 138 -9.92 15.43 -2.87
CA LYS A 138 -9.41 16.80 -2.96
C LYS A 138 -9.39 17.43 -1.57
N PRO A 139 -8.44 18.34 -1.29
CA PRO A 139 -8.49 19.15 -0.08
C PRO A 139 -9.85 19.85 0.06
N TYR A 140 -10.46 19.74 1.23
CA TYR A 140 -11.75 20.34 1.57
C TYR A 140 -11.62 21.38 2.68
N ALA A 141 -10.83 21.07 3.72
CA ALA A 141 -10.58 21.99 4.81
C ALA A 141 -9.22 21.72 5.46
N ASN A 142 -8.60 22.79 5.98
CA ASN A 142 -7.47 22.67 6.89
C ASN A 142 -7.96 22.77 8.33
N GLY A 143 -7.39 21.96 9.21
CA GLY A 143 -7.81 21.88 10.60
C GLY A 143 -6.73 21.36 11.54
N LEU A 144 -7.08 21.24 12.82
CA LEU A 144 -6.25 20.62 13.85
C LEU A 144 -6.91 19.33 14.33
N TYR A 145 -6.13 18.25 14.34
CA TYR A 145 -6.53 17.00 14.95
C TYR A 145 -5.96 16.92 16.36
N TRP A 146 -6.81 16.58 17.33
CA TRP A 146 -6.45 16.46 18.75
C TRP A 146 -6.61 15.01 19.20
N ASN A 147 -5.61 14.50 19.91
CA ASN A 147 -5.56 13.12 20.38
C ASN A 147 -4.94 13.05 21.78
N VAL A 148 -5.48 12.18 22.63
CA VAL A 148 -4.88 11.88 23.96
C VAL A 148 -4.06 10.60 23.92
N PHE A 149 -4.49 9.59 23.15
CA PHE A 149 -3.91 8.24 23.23
C PHE A 149 -2.40 8.20 22.90
N PHE A 150 -1.93 9.06 22.00
CA PHE A 150 -0.54 9.21 21.59
C PHE A 150 0.18 10.39 22.26
N ALA A 151 -0.48 11.07 23.20
CA ALA A 151 0.12 12.20 23.88
C ALA A 151 1.12 11.77 24.97
N PRO A 152 2.14 12.59 25.26
CA PRO A 152 2.98 12.39 26.43
C PRO A 152 2.22 12.83 27.70
N GLY A 153 1.63 11.87 28.41
CA GLY A 153 0.85 12.12 29.63
C GLY A 153 -0.66 12.18 29.36
N ASP A 154 -1.40 12.88 30.23
CA ASP A 154 -2.88 12.93 30.17
C ASP A 154 -3.41 14.19 29.43
N ASP A 155 -2.53 15.00 28.84
CA ASP A 155 -2.89 16.17 28.05
C ASP A 155 -3.03 15.82 26.56
N TYR A 156 -3.81 16.59 25.79
CA TYR A 156 -3.91 16.36 24.35
C TYR A 156 -2.63 16.78 23.61
N ILE A 157 -2.24 15.99 22.62
CA ILE A 157 -1.36 16.41 21.53
C ILE A 157 -2.21 16.81 20.32
N SER A 158 -1.71 17.75 19.50
CA SER A 158 -2.37 18.15 18.26
C SER A 158 -1.41 18.32 17.10
N TRP A 159 -1.91 18.09 15.88
CA TRP A 159 -1.19 18.37 14.65
C TRP A 159 -2.12 18.89 13.55
N PRO A 160 -1.60 19.67 12.59
CA PRO A 160 -2.37 20.08 11.43
C PRO A 160 -2.73 18.88 10.56
N LEU A 161 -3.98 18.84 10.09
CA LEU A 161 -4.45 17.82 9.17
C LEU A 161 -5.43 18.41 8.17
N THR A 162 -5.26 18.05 6.90
CA THR A 162 -6.18 18.42 5.84
C THR A 162 -7.29 17.38 5.76
N LEU A 163 -8.52 17.83 5.91
CA LEU A 163 -9.71 17.07 5.58
C LEU A 163 -9.86 17.06 4.06
N GLU A 164 -9.91 15.87 3.48
CA GLU A 164 -10.14 15.66 2.06
C GLU A 164 -11.57 15.16 1.83
N TYR A 165 -12.11 15.44 0.65
CA TYR A 165 -13.42 14.97 0.22
C TYR A 165 -13.35 14.34 -1.16
N SER A 166 -14.01 13.20 -1.31
CA SER A 166 -14.28 12.52 -2.58
C SER A 166 -15.74 12.71 -2.94
N ALA A 167 -16.01 13.36 -4.07
CA ALA A 167 -17.36 13.60 -4.55
C ALA A 167 -18.01 12.31 -5.07
N ILE A 168 -17.21 11.41 -5.65
CA ILE A 168 -17.68 10.15 -6.21
C ILE A 168 -18.13 9.19 -5.11
N SER A 169 -17.31 9.04 -4.06
CA SER A 169 -17.62 8.13 -2.96
C SER A 169 -18.42 8.80 -1.84
N THR A 170 -18.71 10.10 -1.96
CA THR A 170 -19.34 10.95 -0.93
C THR A 170 -18.69 10.74 0.44
N THR A 171 -17.36 10.71 0.48
CA THR A 171 -16.58 10.30 1.66
C THR A 171 -15.54 11.36 1.99
N TYR A 172 -15.46 11.67 3.27
CA TYR A 172 -14.41 12.48 3.85
C TYR A 172 -13.27 11.60 4.34
N ARG A 173 -12.04 12.13 4.26
CA ARG A 173 -10.84 11.43 4.69
C ARG A 173 -9.90 12.37 5.43
N LEU A 174 -9.45 11.91 6.60
CA LEU A 174 -8.26 12.40 7.28
C LEU A 174 -7.13 11.42 6.97
N LYS A 175 -6.23 11.81 6.06
CA LYS A 175 -5.19 10.92 5.54
C LYS A 175 -4.09 10.69 6.58
N ASP A 176 -3.60 9.45 6.68
CA ASP A 176 -2.49 9.05 7.56
C ASP A 176 -2.62 9.65 8.98
N THR A 177 -3.84 9.57 9.55
CA THR A 177 -4.27 10.40 10.69
C THR A 177 -3.28 10.38 11.84
N TRP A 178 -2.74 9.21 12.17
CA TRP A 178 -1.81 8.99 13.30
C TRP A 178 -0.35 8.84 12.88
N GLY A 179 0.03 9.32 11.69
CA GLY A 179 1.41 9.30 11.18
C GLY A 179 1.84 7.98 10.52
N TYR A 180 0.91 7.04 10.31
CA TYR A 180 1.19 5.76 9.64
C TYR A 180 0.58 5.76 8.24
N ALA A 181 1.42 5.62 7.22
CA ALA A 181 1.01 5.63 5.82
C ALA A 181 -0.04 4.56 5.51
N GLY A 182 -1.11 4.95 4.82
CA GLY A 182 -2.22 4.09 4.41
C GLY A 182 -3.31 3.91 5.49
N TYR A 183 -3.10 4.39 6.71
CA TYR A 183 -4.05 4.29 7.81
C TYR A 183 -4.84 5.58 7.96
N ASN A 184 -5.86 5.69 7.12
CA ASN A 184 -6.74 6.85 7.02
C ASN A 184 -7.98 6.69 7.90
N VAL A 185 -8.46 7.78 8.49
CA VAL A 185 -9.81 7.86 9.04
C VAL A 185 -10.75 8.33 7.94
N THR A 186 -11.77 7.53 7.64
CA THR A 186 -12.78 7.85 6.62
C THR A 186 -14.17 7.90 7.24
N PHE A 187 -15.02 8.80 6.76
CA PHE A 187 -16.39 8.94 7.25
C PHE A 187 -17.28 9.65 6.23
N LYS A 188 -18.60 9.51 6.42
CA LYS A 188 -19.62 10.27 5.71
C LYS A 188 -20.24 11.30 6.66
N TRP A 189 -20.46 12.49 6.12
CA TRP A 189 -21.07 13.62 6.82
C TRP A 189 -21.89 14.43 5.83
N ASP A 190 -23.12 14.78 6.21
CA ASP A 190 -24.11 15.45 5.36
C ASP A 190 -24.30 16.94 5.71
N GLY A 191 -23.43 17.49 6.57
CA GLY A 191 -23.59 18.83 7.14
C GLY A 191 -24.32 18.84 8.48
N GLY A 192 -24.96 17.74 8.88
CA GLY A 192 -25.68 17.60 10.13
C GLY A 192 -24.78 17.36 11.34
N SER A 193 -25.40 17.04 12.47
CA SER A 193 -24.69 16.75 13.72
C SER A 193 -24.15 15.32 13.82
N SER A 194 -24.59 14.42 12.93
CA SER A 194 -24.23 13.00 12.96
C SER A 194 -23.12 12.69 11.95
N VAL A 195 -22.18 11.83 12.34
CA VAL A 195 -21.05 11.42 11.49
C VAL A 195 -21.02 9.90 11.40
N THR A 196 -21.05 9.38 10.18
CA THR A 196 -21.03 7.92 9.94
C THR A 196 -19.62 7.47 9.59
N MET A 197 -18.95 6.79 10.52
CA MET A 197 -17.60 6.32 10.30
C MET A 197 -17.54 5.17 9.28
N GLY A 198 -16.48 5.19 8.46
CA GLY A 198 -16.06 4.05 7.66
C GLY A 198 -15.42 2.94 8.51
N GLY A 199 -14.92 1.89 7.86
CA GLY A 199 -14.28 0.75 8.53
C GLY A 199 -15.22 -0.43 8.83
N THR A 200 -14.68 -1.44 9.51
CA THR A 200 -15.36 -2.71 9.74
C THR A 200 -16.33 -2.60 10.93
N ALA A 201 -17.56 -3.08 10.77
CA ALA A 201 -18.53 -3.10 11.87
C ALA A 201 -18.12 -4.12 12.95
N SER A 202 -18.22 -3.72 14.21
CA SER A 202 -18.02 -4.60 15.38
C SER A 202 -18.94 -4.17 16.51
N GLY A 203 -20.08 -4.86 16.64
CA GLY A 203 -21.15 -4.43 17.53
C GLY A 203 -21.64 -3.03 17.17
N SER A 204 -21.69 -2.12 18.16
CA SER A 204 -22.03 -0.70 17.97
C SER A 204 -20.87 0.15 17.44
N TYR A 205 -19.69 -0.43 17.21
CA TYR A 205 -18.50 0.30 16.81
C TYR A 205 -18.19 0.16 15.33
N LYS A 206 -17.45 1.16 14.81
CA LYS A 206 -16.70 1.06 13.57
C LYS A 206 -15.22 0.95 13.89
N VAL A 207 -14.53 -0.02 13.29
CA VAL A 207 -13.16 -0.38 13.63
C VAL A 207 -12.22 -0.05 12.49
N ILE A 208 -11.16 0.70 12.82
CA ILE A 208 -10.07 1.05 11.92
C ILE A 208 -8.75 0.67 12.59
N LYS A 209 -7.84 0.00 11.86
CA LYS A 209 -6.47 -0.22 12.33
C LYS A 209 -5.70 1.09 12.26
N THR A 210 -4.81 1.34 13.21
CA THR A 210 -4.14 2.65 13.31
C THR A 210 -2.79 2.69 12.61
N GLY A 211 -2.26 1.52 12.24
CA GLY A 211 -0.88 1.37 11.76
C GLY A 211 0.16 1.30 12.87
N TYR A 212 -0.17 1.76 14.07
CA TYR A 212 0.67 1.61 15.24
C TYR A 212 0.68 0.16 15.73
N VAL A 213 1.87 -0.42 15.82
CA VAL A 213 2.09 -1.76 16.38
C VAL A 213 2.72 -1.63 17.77
N HIS A 214 1.94 -1.91 18.81
CA HIS A 214 2.43 -1.93 20.18
C HIS A 214 3.41 -3.09 20.38
N SER A 215 4.58 -2.81 20.97
CA SER A 215 5.70 -3.76 21.11
C SER A 215 5.31 -5.11 21.74
N LYS A 216 4.38 -5.10 22.69
CA LYS A 216 3.90 -6.30 23.41
C LYS A 216 2.59 -6.89 22.89
N TYR A 217 1.71 -6.07 22.30
CA TYR A 217 0.30 -6.44 22.09
C TYR A 217 -0.12 -6.38 20.61
N GLY A 218 0.78 -5.99 19.71
CA GLY A 218 0.54 -5.96 18.28
C GLY A 218 -0.25 -4.72 17.82
N MET A 219 -0.88 -4.86 16.66
CA MET A 219 -1.61 -3.79 15.97
C MET A 219 -2.71 -3.20 16.87
N VAL A 220 -2.65 -1.88 17.08
CA VAL A 220 -3.70 -1.13 17.77
C VAL A 220 -4.81 -0.79 16.78
N SER A 221 -6.05 -0.82 17.25
CA SER A 221 -7.24 -0.46 16.48
C SER A 221 -8.09 0.55 17.25
N ALA A 222 -8.62 1.52 16.53
CA ALA A 222 -9.56 2.53 17.00
C ALA A 222 -11.00 2.01 16.81
N TYR A 223 -11.74 1.86 17.91
CA TYR A 223 -13.16 1.50 17.91
C TYR A 223 -13.97 2.77 18.09
N PHE A 224 -14.46 3.32 16.99
CA PHE A 224 -15.27 4.53 16.97
C PHE A 224 -16.68 4.23 17.45
N GLY A 225 -17.13 4.96 18.48
CA GLY A 225 -18.51 4.99 18.93
C GLY A 225 -19.38 5.92 18.07
N THR A 226 -20.36 6.57 18.68
CA THR A 226 -21.19 7.57 18.01
C THR A 226 -20.40 8.86 17.80
N CYS A 227 -20.04 9.16 16.55
CA CYS A 227 -19.31 10.36 16.18
C CYS A 227 -20.27 11.50 15.81
N THR A 228 -19.88 12.73 16.11
CA THR A 228 -20.72 13.91 15.94
C THR A 228 -19.97 15.09 15.34
N TYR A 229 -20.71 16.09 14.86
CA TYR A 229 -20.19 17.37 14.42
C TYR A 229 -20.91 18.53 15.12
N SER A 230 -20.16 19.54 15.54
CA SER A 230 -20.65 20.81 16.09
C SER A 230 -20.41 21.93 15.08
N ALA A 231 -21.48 22.47 14.50
CA ALA A 231 -21.40 23.62 13.59
C ALA A 231 -20.89 24.89 14.29
N ALA A 232 -21.19 25.06 15.59
CA ALA A 232 -20.76 26.21 16.38
C ALA A 232 -19.23 26.24 16.56
N ASN A 233 -18.65 25.07 16.81
CA ASN A 233 -17.20 24.92 17.03
C ASN A 233 -16.45 24.54 15.75
N LYS A 234 -17.18 24.21 14.68
CA LYS A 234 -16.65 23.60 13.45
C LYS A 234 -15.84 22.34 13.72
N GLU A 235 -16.31 21.53 14.67
CA GLU A 235 -15.52 20.45 15.26
C GLU A 235 -16.22 19.10 15.10
N PHE A 236 -15.47 18.09 14.67
CA PHE A 236 -15.85 16.69 14.74
C PHE A 236 -15.38 16.09 16.06
N THR A 237 -16.24 15.30 16.70
CA THR A 237 -15.93 14.55 17.92
C THR A 237 -15.93 13.06 17.60
N PHE A 238 -14.83 12.40 17.94
CA PHE A 238 -14.62 10.98 17.72
C PHE A 238 -14.40 10.26 19.06
N PRO A 239 -15.45 9.67 19.67
CA PRO A 239 -15.27 8.83 20.85
C PRO A 239 -14.61 7.51 20.43
N ILE A 240 -13.37 7.27 20.86
CA ILE A 240 -12.60 6.10 20.44
C ILE A 240 -12.26 5.23 21.64
N THR A 241 -12.57 3.93 21.55
CA THR A 241 -11.99 2.92 22.45
C THR A 241 -10.79 2.29 21.76
N TRP A 242 -9.61 2.39 22.36
CA TRP A 242 -8.36 1.91 21.77
C TRP A 242 -8.12 0.48 22.21
N ARG A 243 -7.96 -0.44 21.25
CA ARG A 243 -7.90 -1.87 21.56
C ARG A 243 -6.79 -2.60 20.81
N VAL A 244 -6.39 -3.71 21.39
CA VAL A 244 -5.53 -4.75 20.84
C VAL A 244 -6.23 -6.10 21.00
N SER A 245 -5.68 -7.17 20.42
CA SER A 245 -6.25 -8.52 20.58
C SER A 245 -6.36 -8.94 22.06
N ALA A 246 -5.46 -8.44 22.91
CA ALA A 246 -5.41 -8.76 24.33
C ALA A 246 -6.39 -7.96 25.22
N GLY A 247 -7.03 -6.89 24.71
CA GLY A 247 -7.90 -6.06 25.53
C GLY A 247 -8.05 -4.61 25.07
N SER A 248 -8.44 -3.74 26.00
CA SER A 248 -8.65 -2.31 25.79
C SER A 248 -7.62 -1.50 26.55
N PHE A 249 -7.14 -0.41 25.94
CA PHE A 249 -6.36 0.62 26.61
C PHE A 249 -7.23 1.73 27.21
N GLY A 250 -8.54 1.70 26.97
CA GLY A 250 -9.47 2.71 27.47
C GLY A 250 -10.16 3.50 26.36
N ALA A 251 -11.07 4.37 26.78
CA ALA A 251 -11.81 5.27 25.92
C ALA A 251 -11.22 6.68 26.01
N TYR A 252 -10.82 7.21 24.86
CA TYR A 252 -10.29 8.56 24.71
C TYR A 252 -10.99 9.20 23.51
N THR A 253 -11.44 10.44 23.68
CA THR A 253 -12.12 11.18 22.61
C THR A 253 -11.10 11.97 21.82
N ASP A 254 -11.10 11.80 20.51
CA ASP A 254 -10.34 12.63 19.58
C ASP A 254 -11.23 13.72 18.99
N TYR A 255 -10.63 14.82 18.53
CA TYR A 255 -11.33 15.91 17.87
C TYR A 255 -10.66 16.31 16.57
N TYR A 256 -11.44 16.80 15.62
CA TYR A 256 -10.93 17.52 14.46
C TYR A 256 -11.67 18.84 14.29
N GLU A 257 -10.94 19.94 14.43
CA GLU A 257 -11.50 21.29 14.30
C GLU A 257 -11.15 21.88 12.93
N ILE A 258 -12.16 22.21 12.12
CA ILE A 258 -11.98 22.94 10.87
C ILE A 258 -11.59 24.37 11.18
N LYS A 259 -10.40 24.77 10.73
CA LYS A 259 -9.91 26.15 10.81
C LYS A 259 -10.27 26.96 9.58
N THR A 260 -10.10 26.38 8.39
CA THR A 260 -10.29 27.07 7.10
C THR A 260 -10.85 26.12 6.05
N LEU A 261 -11.89 26.54 5.32
CA LEU A 261 -12.39 25.83 4.13
C LEU A 261 -11.52 26.17 2.91
N LEU A 262 -11.36 25.20 2.00
CA LEU A 262 -10.53 25.31 0.79
C LEU A 262 -11.37 25.37 -0.49
#